data_AF-A0A835PI37-F1
#
_entry.id   AF-A0A835PI37-F1
#
_cell.length_a   1.000
_cell.length_b   1.000
_cell.length_c   1.000
_cell.angle_alpha   90.00
_cell.angle_beta   90.00
_cell.angle_gamma   90.00
#
_symmetry.space_group_name_H-M   'P 1'
#
loop_
_entity.id
_entity.type
_entity.pdbx_description
1 polymer ?
#
loop_
_entity_poly.entity_id
_entity_poly.type
_entity_poly.pdbx_seq_one_letter_code
_entity_poly.pdbx_strand_id
1 'polypeptide(L)'
;MRESVQDGPTMEVMRHASTFLLPSRAAGDLPESVHALVVLNQRLPSFTPLLWQRAMGNDSRSFCRTAKLRLCADGGANRLFDELPEMFPEEDPAEVRSRFV
;
A
#
# COMPACT_ATOMS: atom_id res chain seq x y z
N MET A 1 4.49 -22.59 -49.57
CA MET A 1 5.41 -21.72 -48.83
C MET A 1 4.57 -21.09 -47.72
N ARG A 2 4.65 -21.62 -46.49
CA ARG A 2 3.90 -21.10 -45.33
C ARG A 2 4.89 -20.28 -44.53
N GLU A 3 4.63 -18.99 -44.40
CA GLU A 3 5.45 -18.07 -43.60
C GLU A 3 5.31 -18.43 -42.13
N SER A 4 6.43 -18.80 -41.52
CA SER A 4 6.55 -19.02 -40.09
C SER A 4 6.54 -17.66 -39.40
N VAL A 5 5.42 -17.32 -38.75
CA VAL A 5 5.39 -16.20 -37.80
C VAL A 5 6.30 -16.58 -36.64
N GLN A 6 7.47 -15.96 -36.56
CA GLN A 6 8.34 -16.04 -35.39
C GLN A 6 7.70 -15.22 -34.28
N ASP A 7 7.18 -15.92 -33.27
CA ASP A 7 6.79 -15.33 -31.99
C ASP A 7 8.04 -14.69 -31.38
N GLY A 8 8.02 -13.37 -31.19
CA GLY A 8 9.10 -12.62 -30.55
C GLY A 8 9.29 -13.08 -29.10
N PRO A 9 10.45 -12.81 -28.47
CA PRO A 9 10.71 -13.24 -27.11
C PRO A 9 9.63 -12.67 -26.17
N THR A 10 8.82 -13.54 -25.61
CA THR A 10 7.87 -13.20 -24.55
C THR A 10 8.67 -12.74 -23.35
N MET A 11 8.73 -11.43 -23.08
CA MET A 11 9.33 -10.94 -21.84
C MET A 11 8.52 -11.53 -20.68
N GLU A 12 9.16 -12.42 -19.93
CA GLU A 12 8.60 -12.99 -18.72
C GLU A 12 8.41 -11.87 -17.69
N VAL A 13 7.17 -11.39 -17.57
CA VAL A 13 6.82 -10.36 -16.58
C VAL A 13 6.93 -10.99 -15.20
N MET A 14 7.95 -10.60 -14.43
CA MET A 14 8.04 -10.98 -13.03
C MET A 14 6.86 -10.39 -12.26
N ARG A 15 5.99 -11.27 -11.76
CA ARG A 15 4.83 -10.89 -10.93
C ARG A 15 5.19 -11.10 -9.46
N HIS A 16 5.34 -10.01 -8.70
CA HIS A 16 5.51 -10.06 -7.26
C HIS A 16 4.15 -9.87 -6.57
N ALA A 17 3.81 -10.79 -5.66
CA ALA A 17 2.62 -10.68 -4.81
C ALA A 17 3.03 -10.84 -3.35
N SER A 18 2.47 -10.01 -2.47
CA SER A 18 2.70 -10.07 -1.03
C SER A 18 1.39 -10.35 -0.30
N THR A 19 1.46 -11.16 0.75
CA THR A 19 0.34 -11.44 1.65
C THR A 19 0.18 -10.38 2.74
N PHE A 20 0.99 -9.31 2.74
CA PHE A 20 1.03 -8.29 3.81
C PHE A 20 -0.32 -7.63 4.11
N LEU A 21 -1.13 -7.38 3.07
CA LEU A 21 -2.45 -6.78 3.21
C LEU A 21 -3.54 -7.80 3.61
N LEU A 22 -3.24 -9.10 3.57
CA LEU A 22 -4.21 -10.12 3.96
C LEU A 22 -4.41 -10.10 5.49
N PRO A 23 -5.60 -10.48 5.98
CA PRO A 23 -5.81 -10.70 7.41
C PRO A 23 -4.77 -11.70 7.93
N SER A 24 -4.12 -11.39 9.05
CA SER A 24 -3.21 -12.35 9.67
C SER A 24 -4.03 -13.60 10.03
N ARG A 25 -3.74 -14.72 9.37
CA ARG A 25 -4.29 -16.02 9.75
C ARG A 25 -3.75 -16.27 11.15
N ALA A 26 -4.64 -16.33 12.16
CA ALA A 26 -4.26 -16.54 13.55
C ALA A 26 -3.39 -17.80 13.68
N ALA A 27 -2.08 -17.62 13.61
CA ALA A 27 -1.12 -18.61 14.04
C ALA A 27 -0.89 -18.29 15.51
N GLY A 28 -1.45 -19.13 16.38
CA GLY A 28 -1.13 -19.08 17.80
C GLY A 28 0.39 -18.99 17.98
N ASP A 29 0.80 -18.12 18.91
CA ASP A 29 2.16 -17.93 19.40
C ASP A 29 3.18 -17.15 18.53
N LEU A 30 2.81 -16.56 17.40
CA LEU A 30 3.71 -15.57 16.76
C LEU A 30 3.57 -14.19 17.43
N PRO A 31 4.69 -13.54 17.82
CA PRO A 31 4.66 -12.19 18.38
C PRO A 31 4.00 -11.24 17.39
N GLU A 32 3.21 -10.28 17.89
CA GLU A 32 2.66 -9.20 17.06
C GLU A 32 3.79 -8.52 16.29
N SER A 33 3.89 -8.78 14.99
CA SER A 33 4.90 -8.12 14.16
C SER A 33 4.64 -6.62 14.14
N VAL A 34 5.52 -5.87 14.79
CA VAL A 34 5.52 -4.41 14.78
C VAL A 34 6.22 -3.94 13.52
N HIS A 35 5.45 -3.30 12.64
CA HIS A 35 5.96 -2.69 11.42
C HIS A 35 5.95 -1.16 11.55
N ALA A 36 6.74 -0.53 10.69
CA ALA A 36 6.69 0.90 10.45
C ALA A 36 6.36 1.14 8.97
N LEU A 37 5.56 2.15 8.68
CA LEU A 37 5.30 2.61 7.33
C LEU A 37 6.19 3.82 7.05
N VAL A 38 7.10 3.69 6.09
CA VAL A 38 8.00 4.77 5.68
C VAL A 38 7.63 5.23 4.28
N VAL A 39 7.21 6.49 4.16
CA VAL A 39 6.90 7.14 2.89
C VAL A 39 8.14 7.84 2.39
N LEU A 40 8.66 7.38 1.26
CA LEU A 40 9.77 8.01 0.57
C LEU A 40 9.25 9.07 -0.41
N ASN A 41 10.14 9.93 -0.91
CA ASN A 41 9.82 10.90 -1.97
C ASN A 41 9.72 10.19 -3.35
N GLN A 42 8.79 9.25 -3.46
CA GLN A 42 8.47 8.47 -4.65
C GLN A 42 6.96 8.49 -4.87
N ARG A 43 6.51 8.26 -6.12
CA ARG A 43 5.07 8.18 -6.43
C ARG A 43 4.39 7.10 -5.59
N LEU A 44 3.21 7.41 -5.07
CA LEU A 44 2.48 6.51 -4.21
C LEU A 44 1.82 5.40 -5.04
N PRO A 45 1.97 4.12 -4.64
CA PRO A 45 1.25 3.05 -5.30
C PRO A 45 -0.27 3.17 -5.04
N SER A 46 -1.09 2.69 -5.97
CA SER A 46 -2.56 2.76 -5.87
C SER A 46 -3.15 2.08 -4.62
N PHE A 47 -2.45 1.12 -4.03
CA PHE A 47 -2.86 0.44 -2.80
C PHE A 47 -2.40 1.16 -1.52
N THR A 48 -1.81 2.35 -1.62
CA THR A 48 -1.40 3.18 -0.47
C THR A 48 -2.51 3.37 0.57
N PRO A 49 -3.79 3.60 0.21
CA PRO A 49 -4.84 3.80 1.20
C PRO A 49 -5.05 2.56 2.06
N LEU A 50 -4.88 1.35 1.50
CA LEU A 50 -4.99 0.09 2.24
C LEU A 50 -3.85 -0.08 3.26
N LEU A 51 -2.61 0.28 2.88
CA LEU A 51 -1.48 0.30 3.80
C LEU A 51 -1.69 1.31 4.93
N TRP A 52 -2.21 2.49 4.59
CA TRP A 52 -2.39 3.57 5.52
C TRP A 52 -3.53 3.31 6.51
N GLN A 53 -4.66 2.78 6.04
CA GLN A 53 -5.77 2.34 6.91
C GLN A 53 -5.32 1.25 7.88
N ARG A 54 -4.53 0.28 7.41
CA ARG A 54 -3.98 -0.78 8.27
C ARG A 54 -3.04 -0.22 9.34
N ALA A 55 -2.31 0.86 9.03
CA ALA A 55 -1.48 1.57 10.00
C ALA A 55 -2.27 2.41 11.01
N MET A 56 -3.47 2.88 10.67
CA MET A 56 -4.30 3.65 11.60
C MET A 56 -4.95 2.83 12.72
N GLY A 57 -5.02 1.50 12.59
CA GLY A 57 -5.55 0.64 13.65
C GLY A 57 -7.06 0.76 13.92
N ASN A 58 -7.82 1.29 12.95
CA ASN A 58 -9.27 1.50 13.06
C ASN A 58 -10.11 0.24 12.79
N ASP A 59 -9.48 -0.89 12.46
CA ASP A 59 -10.20 -2.14 12.25
C ASP A 59 -10.32 -2.93 13.56
N SER A 60 -11.46 -2.81 14.24
CA SER A 60 -11.80 -3.61 15.43
C SER A 60 -11.94 -5.11 15.13
N ARG A 61 -11.92 -5.54 13.86
CA ARG A 61 -11.92 -6.96 13.47
C ARG A 61 -10.53 -7.50 13.13
N SER A 62 -9.52 -6.63 13.07
CA SER A 62 -8.14 -7.04 12.87
C SER A 62 -7.41 -7.07 14.21
N PHE A 63 -7.18 -8.29 14.72
CA PHE A 63 -6.40 -8.56 15.93
C PHE A 63 -4.90 -8.18 15.79
N CYS A 64 -4.51 -7.52 14.69
CA CYS A 64 -3.12 -7.21 14.39
C CYS A 64 -2.96 -5.72 14.01
N ARG A 65 -2.67 -4.87 15.02
CA ARG A 65 -2.19 -3.50 14.82
C ARG A 65 -0.77 -3.55 14.25
N THR A 66 -0.68 -3.64 12.93
CA THR A 66 0.58 -4.03 12.29
C THR A 66 1.54 -2.86 12.13
N ALA A 67 1.09 -1.61 12.02
CA ALA A 67 2.00 -0.47 11.93
C ALA A 67 1.70 0.58 13.00
N LYS A 68 2.56 0.63 14.03
CA LYS A 68 2.45 1.60 15.14
C LYS A 68 3.11 2.95 14.80
N LEU A 69 3.96 2.97 13.76
CA LEU A 69 4.77 4.13 13.39
C LEU A 69 4.62 4.45 11.90
N ARG A 70 4.41 5.73 11.58
CA ARG A 70 4.36 6.28 10.23
C ARG A 70 5.43 7.37 10.13
N LEU A 71 6.31 7.28 9.14
CA LEU A 71 7.42 8.20 8.91
C LEU A 71 7.38 8.69 7.48
N CYS A 72 7.65 9.97 7.27
CA CYS A 72 7.81 10.56 5.94
C CYS A 72 9.25 11.05 5.79
N ALA A 73 9.94 10.62 4.74
CA ALA A 73 11.31 11.03 4.46
C ALA A 73 11.30 12.14 3.41
N ASP A 74 11.88 13.30 3.77
CA ASP A 74 12.03 14.45 2.87
C ASP A 74 10.68 14.83 2.21
N GLY A 75 10.58 14.81 0.87
CA GLY A 75 9.35 15.11 0.14
C GLY A 75 8.23 14.07 0.24
N GLY A 76 8.41 12.96 0.97
CA GLY A 76 7.38 11.93 1.14
C GLY A 76 6.09 12.44 1.78
N ALA A 77 6.16 13.47 2.62
CA ALA A 77 4.97 14.10 3.19
C ALA A 77 4.16 14.86 2.12
N ASN A 78 4.84 15.54 1.19
CA ASN A 78 4.19 16.23 0.07
C ASN A 78 3.49 15.21 -0.85
N ARG A 79 4.16 14.09 -1.15
CA ARG A 79 3.57 12.98 -1.91
C ARG A 79 2.24 12.53 -1.30
N LEU A 80 2.22 12.38 0.02
CA LEU A 80 1.03 11.94 0.74
C LEU A 80 -0.06 13.01 0.75
N PHE A 81 0.29 14.28 0.91
CA PHE A 81 -0.67 15.38 0.90
C PHE A 81 -1.31 15.61 -0.49
N ASP A 82 -0.53 15.41 -1.55
CA ASP A 82 -0.93 15.67 -2.94
C ASP A 82 -1.60 14.46 -3.58
N GLU A 83 -0.99 13.26 -3.50
CA GLU A 83 -1.41 12.08 -4.28
C GLU A 83 -2.47 11.22 -3.55
N LEU A 84 -2.56 11.28 -2.21
CA LEU A 84 -3.53 10.47 -1.47
C LEU A 84 -5.00 10.87 -1.76
N PRO A 85 -5.37 12.16 -1.84
CA PRO A 85 -6.71 12.58 -2.27
C PRO A 85 -7.09 12.08 -3.67
N GLU A 86 -6.14 11.96 -4.58
CA GLU A 86 -6.39 11.49 -5.96
C GLU A 86 -6.90 10.04 -6.00
N MET A 87 -6.67 9.28 -4.92
CA MET A 87 -7.14 7.89 -4.78
C MET A 87 -8.60 7.79 -4.31
N PHE A 88 -9.23 8.92 -3.97
CA PHE A 88 -10.62 9.04 -3.53
C PHE A 88 -11.34 10.13 -4.34
N PRO A 89 -11.57 9.92 -5.66
CA PRO A 89 -12.08 10.96 -6.56
C PRO A 89 -13.51 11.43 -6.24
N GLU A 90 -14.24 10.68 -5.41
CA GLU A 90 -15.62 10.98 -4.99
C GLU A 90 -15.68 11.75 -3.66
N GLU A 91 -14.58 11.87 -2.93
CA GLU A 91 -14.50 12.56 -1.63
C GLU A 91 -13.84 13.94 -1.79
N ASP A 92 -14.18 14.88 -0.91
CA ASP A 92 -13.50 16.17 -0.90
C ASP A 92 -12.03 16.01 -0.50
N PRO A 93 -11.06 16.58 -1.24
CA PRO A 93 -9.65 16.45 -0.92
C PRO A 93 -9.27 16.93 0.50
N ALA A 94 -9.95 17.94 1.04
CA ALA A 94 -9.68 18.43 2.39
C ALA A 94 -10.17 17.43 3.44
N GLU A 95 -11.33 16.80 3.23
CA GLU A 95 -11.83 15.71 4.08
C GLU A 95 -10.86 14.51 4.08
N VAL A 96 -10.38 14.08 2.91
CA VAL A 96 -9.41 12.98 2.80
C VAL A 96 -8.14 13.32 3.58
N ARG A 97 -7.61 14.55 3.41
CA ARG A 97 -6.43 15.00 4.16
C ARG A 97 -6.66 14.96 5.65
N SER A 98 -7.79 15.48 6.14
CA SER A 98 -8.11 15.49 7.57
C SER A 98 -8.18 14.09 8.20
N ARG A 99 -8.58 13.08 7.41
CA ARG A 99 -8.69 11.69 7.86
C ARG A 99 -7.33 10.99 7.88
N PHE A 100 -6.43 11.35 6.96
CA PHE A 100 -5.24 10.55 6.68
C PHE A 100 -3.90 11.22 7.04
N VAL A 101 -3.83 12.55 7.07
CA VAL A 101 -2.60 13.35 7.27
C VAL A 101 -2.67 14.09 8.60
#